data_AF-A0A3D3PE05-F1
#
_entry.id   AF-A0A3D3PE05-F1
#
_cell.length_a   1.000
_cell.length_b   1.000
_cell.length_c   1.000
_cell.angle_alpha   90.00
_cell.angle_beta   90.00
_cell.angle_gamma   90.00
#
_symmetry.space_group_name_H-M   'P 1'
#
loop_
_entity.id
_entity.type
_entity.pdbx_description
1 polymer ?
#
loop_
_entity_poly.entity_id
_entity_poly.type
_entity_poly.pdbx_seq_one_letter_code
_entity_poly.pdbx_strand_id
1 'polypeptide(L)'
;TWGDRNRDAHIGEAFTLRELEAAQRLGITHFQIDDGWQTGRSANSALSQGTLTGIWKNLSYWKPDPVKFPKGLSPVIALGKKLGIQVCLWFNPSKDSSYAHWVDDARTLIYLYEKEGIRTFKIDGVEVNDKAGEVNLRKMFDTVMDATHNEVVFNLDATAGKRYGYHYFNEYGNIFLENRYTDAGSYYPYWTLRNLWMLSRYVPAQNLQIEFLNNFRNADKYPKDDILAPSKVSFEYEFALTMMAQPLAWMEATGLPEQAFSAAPAIKKYQSIQSRIHAGQIFPIGNEPSGLTWTGFQSINGKKGYILVIREYNQQSTAQLKTWLGSKQKIQLKAIIGAGKDMITTTDSNGSISFRLDKPNSYALYEYQVL
;
A
#
# COMPACT_ATOMS: atom_id res chain seq x y z
N THR A 1 -2.27 -8.78 6.64
CA THR A 1 -3.24 -9.83 7.00
C THR A 1 -4.65 -9.32 7.27
N TRP A 2 -4.91 -8.02 7.41
CA TRP A 2 -6.25 -7.52 7.80
C TRP A 2 -7.28 -7.45 6.66
N GLY A 3 -6.82 -7.31 5.42
CA GLY A 3 -7.68 -6.91 4.28
C GLY A 3 -8.78 -7.89 3.90
N ASP A 4 -8.67 -9.17 4.29
CA ASP A 4 -9.74 -10.15 4.06
C ASP A 4 -10.78 -10.24 5.19
N ARG A 5 -10.69 -9.36 6.20
CA ARG A 5 -11.62 -9.23 7.34
C ARG A 5 -11.72 -10.42 8.28
N ASN A 6 -10.72 -11.31 8.26
CA ASN A 6 -10.61 -12.39 9.24
C ASN A 6 -10.17 -11.91 10.64
N ARG A 7 -9.82 -10.62 10.76
CA ARG A 7 -9.36 -9.99 12.02
C ARG A 7 -8.17 -10.77 12.58
N ASP A 8 -8.12 -10.97 13.90
CA ASP A 8 -7.05 -11.72 14.56
C ASP A 8 -7.36 -13.22 14.75
N ALA A 9 -8.45 -13.74 14.16
CA ALA A 9 -8.97 -15.08 14.43
C ALA A 9 -7.98 -16.20 14.10
N HIS A 10 -7.19 -16.01 13.04
CA HIS A 10 -6.26 -17.02 12.54
C HIS A 10 -4.80 -16.56 12.58
N ILE A 11 -4.53 -15.36 13.10
CA ILE A 11 -3.18 -14.84 13.28
C ILE A 11 -2.42 -15.75 14.25
N GLY A 12 -1.29 -16.28 13.79
CA GLY A 12 -0.39 -17.16 14.53
C GLY A 12 0.74 -17.67 13.66
N GLU A 13 1.69 -18.39 14.26
CA GLU A 13 2.93 -18.86 13.61
C GLU A 13 2.63 -19.66 12.34
N ALA A 14 1.82 -20.72 12.44
CA ALA A 14 1.55 -21.60 11.30
C ALA A 14 0.86 -20.90 10.12
N PHE A 15 -0.09 -20.01 10.40
CA PHE A 15 -0.75 -19.20 9.37
C PHE A 15 0.26 -18.25 8.71
N THR A 16 1.03 -17.52 9.53
CA THR A 16 1.99 -16.53 9.06
C THR A 16 3.09 -17.14 8.18
N LEU A 17 3.55 -18.35 8.51
CA LEU A 17 4.53 -19.06 7.67
C LEU A 17 3.97 -19.39 6.28
N ARG A 18 2.72 -19.87 6.18
CA ARG A 18 2.08 -20.14 4.89
C ARG A 18 1.81 -18.85 4.09
N GLU A 19 1.41 -17.80 4.79
CA GLU A 19 1.22 -16.49 4.18
C GLU A 19 2.52 -15.94 3.57
N LEU A 20 3.66 -16.09 4.24
CA LEU A 20 4.97 -15.70 3.70
C LEU A 20 5.33 -16.46 2.42
N GLU A 21 5.06 -17.77 2.36
CA GLU A 21 5.29 -18.58 1.16
C GLU A 21 4.39 -18.12 -0.01
N ALA A 22 3.10 -17.86 0.26
CA ALA A 22 2.18 -17.33 -0.75
C ALA A 22 2.58 -15.91 -1.20
N ALA A 23 2.98 -15.05 -0.27
CA ALA A 23 3.45 -13.69 -0.55
C ALA A 23 4.72 -13.70 -1.42
N GLN A 24 5.65 -14.63 -1.19
CA GLN A 24 6.84 -14.80 -2.02
C GLN A 24 6.51 -15.21 -3.45
N ARG A 25 5.54 -16.12 -3.63
CA ARG A 25 5.09 -16.54 -4.97
C ARG A 25 4.60 -15.33 -5.78
N LEU A 26 3.84 -14.45 -5.12
CA LEU A 26 3.31 -13.24 -5.73
C LEU A 26 4.38 -12.16 -6.00
N GLY A 27 5.48 -12.14 -5.22
CA GLY A 27 6.56 -11.15 -5.35
C GLY A 27 6.48 -10.01 -4.33
N ILE A 28 5.83 -10.24 -3.18
CA ILE A 28 5.76 -9.29 -2.08
C ILE A 28 7.12 -9.12 -1.41
N THR A 29 7.43 -7.90 -0.96
CA THR A 29 8.70 -7.55 -0.29
C THR A 29 8.56 -7.26 1.19
N HIS A 30 7.35 -6.90 1.63
CA HIS A 30 7.03 -6.57 3.02
C HIS A 30 5.76 -7.30 3.41
N PHE A 31 5.82 -8.03 4.52
CA PHE A 31 4.70 -8.79 5.05
C PHE A 31 4.31 -8.26 6.42
N GLN A 32 3.13 -7.63 6.51
CA GLN A 32 2.61 -7.08 7.75
C GLN A 32 1.72 -8.08 8.47
N ILE A 33 2.15 -8.45 9.68
CA ILE A 33 1.28 -9.10 10.67
C ILE A 33 0.47 -7.97 11.33
N ASP A 34 -0.81 -7.92 11.01
CA ASP A 34 -1.72 -6.93 11.57
C ASP A 34 -2.11 -7.27 13.03
N ASP A 35 -3.10 -6.57 13.59
CA ASP A 35 -3.51 -6.74 14.98
C ASP A 35 -3.70 -8.20 15.42
N GLY A 36 -3.22 -8.49 16.63
CA GLY A 36 -3.42 -9.75 17.34
C GLY A 36 -2.23 -10.70 17.28
N TRP A 37 -1.05 -10.21 16.87
CA TRP A 37 0.24 -10.89 17.07
C TRP A 37 0.71 -10.84 18.53
N GLN A 38 0.30 -9.78 19.23
CA GLN A 38 0.68 -9.47 20.58
C GLN A 38 -0.23 -10.12 21.63
N THR A 39 0.25 -10.19 22.88
CA THR A 39 -0.46 -10.77 24.02
C THR A 39 -1.68 -9.91 24.42
N GLY A 40 -1.55 -8.58 24.28
CA GLY A 40 -2.65 -7.65 24.43
C GLY A 40 -3.74 -7.86 23.38
N ARG A 41 -5.01 -7.77 23.79
CA ARG A 41 -6.15 -7.87 22.87
C ARG A 41 -6.71 -6.49 22.61
N SER A 42 -6.91 -6.16 21.33
CA SER A 42 -7.61 -4.94 20.94
C SER A 42 -9.13 -5.10 21.10
N ALA A 43 -9.85 -3.98 21.03
CA ALA A 43 -11.30 -3.98 20.98
C ALA A 43 -11.89 -4.68 19.73
N ASN A 44 -11.09 -4.87 18.67
CA ASN A 44 -11.51 -5.49 17.41
C ASN A 44 -11.20 -6.98 17.32
N SER A 45 -10.65 -7.60 18.38
CA SER A 45 -10.34 -9.04 18.37
C SER A 45 -11.60 -9.88 18.13
N ALA A 46 -11.45 -10.91 17.30
CA ALA A 46 -12.43 -11.94 17.04
C ALA A 46 -12.47 -13.03 18.11
N LEU A 47 -11.43 -13.12 18.95
CA LEU A 47 -11.26 -14.19 19.94
C LEU A 47 -11.87 -13.83 21.29
N SER A 48 -11.67 -12.58 21.74
CA SER A 48 -12.23 -12.08 23.00
C SER A 48 -12.22 -10.56 23.03
N GLN A 49 -13.07 -9.97 23.88
CA GLN A 49 -13.12 -8.51 24.01
C GLN A 49 -11.85 -7.99 24.66
N GLY A 50 -11.14 -7.10 23.96
CA GLY A 50 -9.93 -6.43 24.44
C GLY A 50 -10.11 -4.92 24.68
N THR A 51 -9.00 -4.22 24.90
CA THR A 51 -8.96 -2.78 25.15
C THR A 51 -7.70 -2.15 24.56
N LEU A 52 -7.84 -0.93 24.04
CA LEU A 52 -6.71 -0.06 23.67
C LEU A 52 -6.47 1.05 24.69
N THR A 53 -7.21 1.03 25.81
CA THR A 53 -7.09 1.98 26.92
C THR A 53 -6.45 1.28 28.12
N GLY A 54 -5.54 1.97 28.81
CA GLY A 54 -4.83 1.45 29.97
C GLY A 54 -3.90 0.27 29.66
N ILE A 55 -3.41 0.17 28.42
CA ILE A 55 -2.65 -1.01 27.93
C ILE A 55 -1.37 -1.25 28.74
N TRP A 56 -0.76 -0.18 29.26
CA TRP A 56 0.46 -0.24 30.07
C TRP A 56 0.26 -0.76 31.50
N LYS A 57 -0.97 -1.07 31.92
CA LYS A 57 -1.23 -1.90 33.10
C LYS A 57 -0.75 -3.34 32.89
N ASN A 58 -0.65 -3.78 31.63
CA ASN A 58 -0.05 -5.06 31.25
C ASN A 58 1.29 -4.80 30.56
N LEU A 59 2.41 -4.95 31.29
CA LEU A 59 3.76 -4.75 30.75
C LEU A 59 4.14 -5.75 29.64
N SER A 60 3.35 -6.80 29.43
CA SER A 60 3.56 -7.77 28.35
C SER A 60 2.63 -7.54 27.17
N TYR A 61 1.86 -6.44 27.13
CA TYR A 61 0.86 -6.18 26.08
C TYR A 61 1.44 -6.34 24.67
N TRP A 62 2.62 -5.78 24.42
CA TRP A 62 3.32 -5.80 23.13
C TRP A 62 4.35 -6.92 22.97
N LYS A 63 4.25 -7.99 23.78
CA LYS A 63 5.03 -9.22 23.54
C LYS A 63 4.25 -10.17 22.64
N PRO A 64 4.93 -10.96 21.78
CA PRO A 64 4.27 -11.98 20.98
C PRO A 64 3.41 -12.89 21.87
N ASP A 65 2.17 -13.13 21.49
CA ASP A 65 1.28 -14.01 22.24
C ASP A 65 1.83 -15.44 22.24
N PRO A 66 2.09 -16.06 23.40
CA PRO A 66 2.77 -17.36 23.48
C PRO A 66 1.91 -18.53 23.00
N VAL A 67 0.60 -18.37 22.84
CA VAL A 67 -0.28 -19.38 22.25
C VAL A 67 -0.26 -19.27 20.73
N LYS A 68 -0.35 -18.05 20.20
CA LYS A 68 -0.32 -17.79 18.75
C LYS A 68 1.09 -17.98 18.16
N PHE A 69 2.12 -17.60 18.90
CA PHE A 69 3.54 -17.60 18.54
C PHE A 69 4.37 -18.28 19.64
N PRO A 70 4.27 -19.62 19.78
CA PRO A 70 4.91 -20.36 20.87
C PRO A 70 6.43 -20.27 20.90
N LYS A 71 7.06 -19.88 19.78
CA LYS A 71 8.50 -19.66 19.66
C LYS A 71 8.85 -18.18 19.47
N GLY A 72 7.94 -17.28 19.86
CA GLY A 72 8.03 -15.86 19.52
C GLY A 72 7.94 -15.62 18.01
N LEU A 73 8.44 -14.47 17.56
CA LEU A 73 8.42 -14.12 16.13
C LEU A 73 9.58 -14.71 15.34
N SER A 74 10.58 -15.30 16.01
CA SER A 74 11.83 -15.73 15.38
C SER A 74 11.66 -16.69 14.19
N PRO A 75 10.76 -17.70 14.21
CA PRO A 75 10.55 -18.57 13.05
C PRO A 75 10.03 -17.81 11.83
N VAL A 76 9.10 -16.88 12.06
CA VAL A 76 8.49 -16.05 11.01
C VAL A 76 9.52 -15.09 10.42
N ILE A 77 10.32 -14.45 11.25
CA ILE A 77 11.39 -13.54 10.83
C ILE A 77 12.47 -14.30 10.04
N ALA A 78 12.85 -15.49 10.51
CA ALA A 78 13.82 -16.33 9.83
C ALA A 78 13.34 -16.76 8.44
N LEU A 79 12.06 -17.16 8.31
CA LEU A 79 11.48 -17.48 7.01
C LEU A 79 11.39 -16.23 6.11
N GLY A 80 10.94 -15.10 6.64
CA GLY A 80 10.90 -13.83 5.92
C GLY A 80 12.27 -13.49 5.32
N LYS A 81 13.34 -13.53 6.14
CA LYS A 81 14.71 -13.31 5.67
C LYS A 81 15.14 -14.30 4.58
N LYS A 82 14.82 -15.59 4.74
CA LYS A 82 15.12 -16.62 3.72
C LYS A 82 14.42 -16.35 2.39
N LEU A 83 13.20 -15.82 2.44
CA LEU A 83 12.38 -15.51 1.26
C LEU A 83 12.65 -14.10 0.67
N GLY A 84 13.47 -13.28 1.34
CA GLY A 84 13.70 -11.89 0.94
C GLY A 84 12.52 -10.96 1.26
N ILE A 85 11.73 -11.29 2.29
CA ILE A 85 10.56 -10.54 2.74
C ILE A 85 10.85 -9.93 4.12
N GLN A 86 10.63 -8.63 4.27
CA GLN A 86 10.67 -7.96 5.57
C GLN A 86 9.38 -8.19 6.34
N VAL A 87 9.48 -8.70 7.55
CA VAL A 87 8.32 -8.83 8.45
C VAL A 87 8.07 -7.48 9.12
N CYS A 88 6.82 -7.04 9.07
CA CYS A 88 6.34 -5.76 9.59
C CYS A 88 5.24 -6.03 10.63
N LEU A 89 5.04 -5.11 11.58
CA LEU A 89 4.06 -5.27 12.66
C LEU A 89 3.08 -4.11 12.73
N TRP A 90 1.82 -4.42 13.04
CA TRP A 90 0.87 -3.41 13.51
C TRP A 90 1.16 -3.04 14.97
N PHE A 91 1.06 -1.75 15.29
CA PHE A 91 1.29 -1.19 16.62
C PHE A 91 0.33 -0.03 16.89
N ASN A 92 -0.06 0.12 18.16
CA ASN A 92 -1.01 1.13 18.59
C ASN A 92 -0.50 1.85 19.84
N PRO A 93 0.05 3.07 19.73
CA PRO A 93 0.57 3.79 20.88
C PRO A 93 -0.55 4.08 21.89
N SER A 94 -0.23 3.99 23.18
CA SER A 94 -1.22 4.25 24.22
C SER A 94 -1.72 5.69 24.14
N LYS A 95 -3.01 5.86 23.85
CA LYS A 95 -3.66 7.18 23.83
C LYS A 95 -3.98 7.74 25.23
N ASP A 96 -3.62 7.02 26.29
CA ASP A 96 -3.96 7.38 27.66
C ASP A 96 -3.33 8.73 28.04
N SER A 97 -4.12 9.62 28.65
CA SER A 97 -3.69 10.92 29.16
C SER A 97 -2.83 11.71 28.16
N SER A 98 -3.31 11.83 26.93
CA SER A 98 -2.61 12.53 25.83
C SER A 98 -1.22 11.93 25.56
N TYR A 99 -1.19 10.60 25.36
CA TYR A 99 0.03 9.83 25.09
C TYR A 99 1.10 9.94 26.19
N ALA A 100 0.69 9.91 27.46
CA ALA A 100 1.61 10.02 28.58
C ALA A 100 2.67 8.89 28.61
N HIS A 101 2.35 7.74 28.01
CA HIS A 101 3.22 6.57 27.91
C HIS A 101 4.11 6.53 26.66
N TRP A 102 4.31 7.66 25.97
CA TRP A 102 5.11 7.72 24.75
C TRP A 102 6.53 7.15 24.90
N VAL A 103 7.13 7.20 26.10
CA VAL A 103 8.44 6.59 26.38
C VAL A 103 8.36 5.06 26.37
N ASP A 104 7.30 4.49 26.95
CA ASP A 104 7.08 3.04 27.00
C ASP A 104 6.79 2.50 25.59
N ASP A 105 6.00 3.24 24.82
CA ASP A 105 5.74 2.94 23.40
C ASP A 105 7.03 2.99 22.57
N ALA A 106 7.83 4.06 22.71
CA ALA A 106 9.11 4.20 22.00
C ALA A 106 10.10 3.08 22.35
N ARG A 107 10.26 2.77 23.65
CA ARG A 107 11.13 1.67 24.11
C ARG A 107 10.72 0.32 23.53
N THR A 108 9.42 0.10 23.35
CA THR A 108 8.91 -1.13 22.77
C THR A 108 9.25 -1.25 21.29
N LEU A 109 9.06 -0.18 20.53
CA LEU A 109 9.41 -0.13 19.11
C LEU A 109 10.93 -0.32 18.90
N ILE A 110 11.75 0.35 19.72
CA ILE A 110 13.21 0.18 19.71
C ILE A 110 13.59 -1.26 20.07
N TYR A 111 12.99 -1.85 21.10
CA TYR A 111 13.24 -3.24 21.46
C TYR A 111 12.89 -4.21 20.32
N LEU A 112 11.74 -4.03 19.65
CA LEU A 112 11.34 -4.85 18.51
C LEU A 112 12.31 -4.70 17.33
N TYR A 113 12.81 -3.50 17.09
CA TYR A 113 13.87 -3.27 16.10
C TYR A 113 15.17 -3.97 16.47
N GLU A 114 15.68 -3.74 17.68
CA GLU A 114 16.99 -4.27 18.10
C GLU A 114 17.01 -5.79 18.30
N LYS A 115 15.92 -6.37 18.81
CA LYS A 115 15.85 -7.80 19.14
C LYS A 115 15.31 -8.66 18.03
N GLU A 116 14.27 -8.19 17.35
CA GLU A 116 13.57 -8.97 16.32
C GLU A 116 13.94 -8.51 14.90
N GLY A 117 14.62 -7.36 14.76
CA GLY A 117 14.97 -6.82 13.44
C GLY A 117 13.80 -6.20 12.68
N ILE A 118 12.68 -5.92 13.37
CA ILE A 118 11.48 -5.33 12.76
C ILE A 118 11.73 -3.86 12.48
N ARG A 119 11.57 -3.45 11.22
CA ARG A 119 11.87 -2.08 10.77
C ARG A 119 10.64 -1.28 10.40
N THR A 120 9.56 -1.94 10.02
CA THR A 120 8.36 -1.25 9.54
C THR A 120 7.19 -1.51 10.48
N PHE A 121 6.59 -0.43 10.96
CA PHE A 121 5.47 -0.48 11.88
C PHE A 121 4.27 0.27 11.32
N LYS A 122 3.11 -0.40 11.22
CA LYS A 122 1.83 0.30 10.99
C LYS A 122 1.37 0.91 12.31
N ILE A 123 1.27 2.23 12.36
CA ILE A 123 0.82 2.99 13.52
C ILE A 123 -0.66 3.32 13.35
N ASP A 124 -1.48 2.74 14.24
CA ASP A 124 -2.94 2.83 14.17
C ASP A 124 -3.56 3.27 15.50
N GLY A 125 -4.88 3.48 15.49
CA GLY A 125 -5.70 3.90 16.62
C GLY A 125 -5.33 5.27 17.20
N VAL A 126 -4.60 6.08 16.43
CA VAL A 126 -4.19 7.41 16.86
C VAL A 126 -5.38 8.36 16.91
N GLU A 127 -5.40 9.18 17.96
CA GLU A 127 -6.42 10.17 18.28
C GLU A 127 -5.75 11.39 18.92
N VAL A 128 -5.34 12.34 18.07
CA VAL A 128 -4.67 13.58 18.48
C VAL A 128 -5.72 14.60 18.91
N ASN A 129 -6.10 14.55 20.18
CA ASN A 129 -7.16 15.38 20.75
C ASN A 129 -6.68 16.76 21.22
N ASP A 130 -5.40 16.91 21.56
CA ASP A 130 -4.81 18.15 22.05
C ASP A 130 -3.32 18.26 21.67
N LYS A 131 -2.73 19.43 21.96
CA LYS A 131 -1.33 19.71 21.64
C LYS A 131 -0.34 18.87 22.46
N ALA A 132 -0.71 18.46 23.68
CA ALA A 132 0.17 17.63 24.50
C ALA A 132 0.32 16.24 23.88
N GLY A 133 -0.78 15.66 23.39
CA GLY A 133 -0.78 14.40 22.68
C GLY A 133 0.01 14.44 21.38
N GLU A 134 -0.12 15.51 20.61
CA GLU A 134 0.69 15.73 19.40
C GLU A 134 2.20 15.78 19.72
N VAL A 135 2.58 16.54 20.76
CA VAL A 135 3.98 16.67 21.19
C VAL A 135 4.54 15.34 21.70
N ASN A 136 3.76 14.58 22.47
CA ASN A 136 4.19 13.29 23.01
C ASN A 136 4.34 12.23 21.90
N LEU A 137 3.44 12.20 20.92
CA LEU A 137 3.60 11.36 19.73
C LEU A 137 4.85 11.72 18.93
N ARG A 138 5.11 13.01 18.71
CA ARG A 138 6.36 13.45 18.05
C ARG A 138 7.59 12.97 18.83
N LYS A 139 7.61 13.15 20.16
CA LYS A 139 8.70 12.64 21.00
C LYS A 139 8.89 11.13 20.87
N MET A 140 7.80 10.36 20.80
CA MET A 140 7.86 8.92 20.55
C MET A 140 8.59 8.63 19.23
N PHE A 141 8.14 9.24 18.14
CA PHE A 141 8.71 9.02 16.81
C PHE A 141 10.17 9.45 16.76
N ASP A 142 10.49 10.69 17.17
CA ASP A 142 11.87 11.23 17.19
C ASP A 142 12.80 10.31 18.00
N THR A 143 12.36 9.85 19.17
CA THR A 143 13.15 8.94 20.01
C THR A 143 13.45 7.61 19.31
N VAL A 144 12.47 7.04 18.59
CA VAL A 144 12.68 5.81 17.83
C VAL A 144 13.60 6.07 16.64
N MET A 145 13.41 7.17 15.90
CA MET A 145 14.26 7.52 14.76
C MET A 145 15.72 7.68 15.18
N ASP A 146 15.97 8.42 16.27
CA ASP A 146 17.32 8.64 16.81
C ASP A 146 17.98 7.33 17.26
N ALA A 147 17.26 6.51 18.03
CA ALA A 147 17.79 5.24 18.56
C ALA A 147 18.02 4.19 17.47
N THR A 148 17.30 4.27 16.35
CA THR A 148 17.40 3.31 15.24
C THR A 148 18.19 3.85 14.06
N HIS A 149 18.84 5.01 14.20
CA HIS A 149 19.61 5.66 13.13
C HIS A 149 18.79 5.89 11.86
N ASN A 150 17.51 6.24 12.00
CA ASN A 150 16.54 6.42 10.92
C ASN A 150 16.25 5.16 10.07
N GLU A 151 16.53 3.96 10.59
CA GLU A 151 16.28 2.70 9.88
C GLU A 151 14.83 2.21 10.05
N VAL A 152 14.11 2.70 11.06
CA VAL A 152 12.68 2.42 11.26
C VAL A 152 11.82 3.28 10.34
N VAL A 153 10.76 2.68 9.81
CA VAL A 153 9.76 3.32 8.96
C VAL A 153 8.38 3.16 9.59
N PHE A 154 7.65 4.27 9.71
CA PHE A 154 6.30 4.29 10.21
C PHE A 154 5.28 4.39 9.07
N ASN A 155 4.41 3.38 8.98
CA ASN A 155 3.23 3.40 8.13
C ASN A 155 2.07 4.01 8.92
N LEU A 156 1.81 5.29 8.67
CA LEU A 156 0.87 6.11 9.45
C LEU A 156 -0.55 5.96 8.91
N ASP A 157 -1.45 5.39 9.71
CA ASP A 157 -2.85 5.20 9.31
C ASP A 157 -3.63 6.52 9.42
N ALA A 158 -4.28 6.92 8.31
CA ALA A 158 -5.05 8.17 8.18
C ALA A 158 -6.58 7.96 8.20
N THR A 159 -7.08 6.75 8.52
CA THR A 159 -8.44 6.35 8.15
C THR A 159 -9.55 6.75 9.12
N ALA A 160 -9.29 6.75 10.44
CA ALA A 160 -10.37 6.89 11.43
C ALA A 160 -9.96 7.68 12.68
N GLY A 161 -10.71 8.71 13.03
CA GLY A 161 -10.44 9.57 14.20
C GLY A 161 -9.68 10.85 13.84
N LYS A 162 -9.35 11.65 14.86
CA LYS A 162 -8.57 12.89 14.68
C LYS A 162 -7.09 12.55 14.54
N ARG A 163 -6.58 12.52 13.32
CA ARG A 163 -5.19 12.13 13.00
C ARG A 163 -4.44 13.24 12.25
N TYR A 164 -3.17 13.00 11.95
CA TYR A 164 -2.26 13.92 11.25
C TYR A 164 -2.62 14.16 9.77
N GLY A 165 -3.43 13.27 9.16
CA GLY A 165 -3.87 13.40 7.77
C GLY A 165 -2.73 13.21 6.77
N TYR A 166 -2.67 14.05 5.73
CA TYR A 166 -1.74 13.88 4.60
C TYR A 166 -0.50 14.79 4.63
N HIS A 167 -0.47 15.77 5.53
CA HIS A 167 0.49 16.89 5.47
C HIS A 167 1.36 17.02 6.72
N TYR A 168 1.27 16.08 7.65
CA TYR A 168 1.99 16.13 8.92
C TYR A 168 2.59 14.77 9.24
N PHE A 169 3.79 14.75 9.83
CA PHE A 169 4.53 13.53 10.18
C PHE A 169 5.01 12.68 8.99
N ASN A 170 5.10 13.28 7.80
CA ASN A 170 5.55 12.61 6.59
C ASN A 170 7.07 12.31 6.60
N GLU A 171 7.83 12.89 7.53
CA GLU A 171 9.25 12.62 7.72
C GLU A 171 9.55 11.20 8.25
N TYR A 172 8.54 10.49 8.77
CA TYR A 172 8.69 9.21 9.45
C TYR A 172 8.40 7.97 8.59
N GLY A 173 7.75 8.14 7.43
CA GLY A 173 7.42 7.03 6.55
C GLY A 173 6.26 7.31 5.61
N ASN A 174 5.47 6.28 5.31
CA ASN A 174 4.36 6.35 4.34
C ASN A 174 2.99 6.39 5.03
N ILE A 175 1.95 6.68 4.26
CA ILE A 175 0.59 6.86 4.76
C ILE A 175 -0.28 5.67 4.34
N PHE A 176 -0.87 4.96 5.29
CA PHE A 176 -1.97 4.03 5.01
C PHE A 176 -3.26 4.83 4.79
N LEU A 177 -3.77 4.80 3.56
CA LEU A 177 -4.76 5.77 3.10
C LEU A 177 -6.19 5.40 3.49
N GLU A 178 -6.62 4.16 3.24
CA GLU A 178 -8.02 3.80 3.33
C GLU A 178 -8.25 2.31 3.62
N ASN A 179 -9.37 2.05 4.30
CA ASN A 179 -9.86 0.70 4.56
C ASN A 179 -10.93 0.36 3.51
N ARG A 180 -10.57 -0.43 2.50
CA ARG A 180 -11.51 -0.94 1.49
C ARG A 180 -11.73 -2.43 1.62
N TYR A 181 -12.95 -2.88 1.30
CA TYR A 181 -13.38 -4.27 1.39
C TYR A 181 -14.45 -4.56 0.35
N THR A 182 -14.45 -5.79 -0.19
CA THR A 182 -15.52 -6.26 -1.09
C THR A 182 -16.75 -6.78 -0.34
N ASP A 183 -16.63 -7.03 0.97
CA ASP A 183 -17.64 -7.71 1.80
C ASP A 183 -19.01 -7.04 1.85
N ALA A 184 -19.07 -5.73 1.61
CA ALA A 184 -20.30 -4.95 1.57
C ALA A 184 -20.67 -4.46 0.15
N GLY A 185 -20.04 -4.99 -0.90
CA GLY A 185 -20.29 -4.55 -2.29
C GLY A 185 -19.92 -3.09 -2.55
N SER A 186 -18.98 -2.53 -1.77
CA SER A 186 -18.64 -1.10 -1.75
C SER A 186 -17.18 -0.81 -2.11
N TYR A 187 -16.51 -1.77 -2.75
CA TYR A 187 -15.20 -1.56 -3.34
C TYR A 187 -15.30 -1.65 -4.87
N TYR A 188 -14.70 -0.67 -5.55
CA TYR A 188 -14.50 -0.68 -6.98
C TYR A 188 -13.06 -0.23 -7.26
N PRO A 189 -12.28 -0.93 -8.11
CA PRO A 189 -10.87 -0.62 -8.32
C PRO A 189 -10.62 0.82 -8.79
N TYR A 190 -11.56 1.39 -9.55
CA TYR A 190 -11.45 2.76 -10.02
C TYR A 190 -11.60 3.80 -8.91
N TRP A 191 -12.23 3.50 -7.76
CA TRP A 191 -12.28 4.41 -6.62
C TRP A 191 -10.90 4.57 -5.96
N THR A 192 -10.18 3.47 -5.79
CA THR A 192 -8.79 3.50 -5.30
C THR A 192 -7.89 4.28 -6.27
N LEU A 193 -8.02 4.03 -7.58
CA LEU A 193 -7.32 4.79 -8.60
C LEU A 193 -7.67 6.29 -8.56
N ARG A 194 -8.96 6.63 -8.41
CA ARG A 194 -9.44 8.02 -8.31
C ARG A 194 -8.87 8.73 -7.10
N ASN A 195 -8.84 8.07 -5.94
CA ASN A 195 -8.28 8.63 -4.72
C ASN A 195 -6.79 8.94 -4.88
N LEU A 196 -6.00 8.00 -5.40
CA LEU A 196 -4.59 8.23 -5.71
C LEU A 196 -4.42 9.38 -6.71
N TRP A 197 -5.20 9.38 -7.79
CA TRP A 197 -5.12 10.40 -8.85
C TRP A 197 -5.43 11.80 -8.32
N MET A 198 -6.48 11.95 -7.51
CA MET A 198 -6.85 13.23 -6.93
C MET A 198 -5.82 13.73 -5.91
N LEU A 199 -5.34 12.84 -5.02
CA LEU A 199 -4.38 13.19 -3.98
C LEU A 199 -2.99 13.50 -4.54
N SER A 200 -2.56 12.83 -5.61
CA SER A 200 -1.23 13.02 -6.23
C SER A 200 -0.96 14.44 -6.74
N ARG A 201 -1.99 15.29 -6.81
CA ARG A 201 -1.86 16.73 -7.10
C ARG A 201 -1.31 17.54 -5.92
N TYR A 202 -1.45 17.01 -4.71
CA TYR A 202 -1.21 17.73 -3.46
C TYR A 202 -0.28 16.98 -2.50
N VAL A 203 -0.18 15.65 -2.65
CA VAL A 203 0.59 14.75 -1.80
C VAL A 203 1.50 13.92 -2.69
N PRO A 204 2.80 13.75 -2.36
CA PRO A 204 3.69 12.87 -3.11
C PRO A 204 3.11 11.46 -3.19
N ALA A 205 2.78 11.00 -4.40
CA ALA A 205 2.11 9.71 -4.62
C ALA A 205 2.92 8.54 -4.03
N GLN A 206 4.26 8.62 -4.12
CA GLN A 206 5.20 7.64 -3.56
C GLN A 206 5.16 7.54 -2.02
N ASN A 207 4.49 8.45 -1.32
CA ASN A 207 4.30 8.36 0.13
C ASN A 207 2.95 7.73 0.50
N LEU A 208 2.06 7.51 -0.47
CA LEU A 208 0.75 6.90 -0.22
C LEU A 208 0.86 5.39 -0.36
N GLN A 209 0.32 4.65 0.60
CA GLN A 209 0.12 3.21 0.50
C GLN A 209 -1.30 2.94 -0.01
N ILE A 210 -1.38 2.32 -1.19
CA ILE A 210 -2.60 2.20 -1.98
C ILE A 210 -2.92 0.73 -2.20
N GLU A 211 -4.14 0.34 -1.84
CA GLU A 211 -4.59 -1.04 -1.84
C GLU A 211 -4.95 -1.60 -3.22
N PHE A 212 -4.70 -2.88 -3.40
CA PHE A 212 -5.43 -3.74 -4.32
C PHE A 212 -5.89 -4.98 -3.56
N LEU A 213 -7.05 -5.53 -3.90
CA LEU A 213 -7.77 -6.51 -3.08
C LEU A 213 -7.79 -7.89 -3.73
N ASN A 214 -8.17 -8.91 -2.95
CA ASN A 214 -8.55 -10.21 -3.50
C ASN A 214 -9.89 -10.09 -4.25
N ASN A 215 -9.83 -9.78 -5.54
CA ASN A 215 -10.99 -9.52 -6.38
C ASN A 215 -11.79 -10.77 -6.77
N PHE A 216 -11.39 -11.95 -6.27
CA PHE A 216 -12.11 -13.21 -6.40
C PHE A 216 -13.14 -13.43 -5.29
N ARG A 217 -13.09 -12.62 -4.22
CA ARG A 217 -14.02 -12.71 -3.09
C ARG A 217 -15.28 -11.90 -3.32
N ASN A 218 -16.38 -12.33 -2.71
CA ASN A 218 -17.62 -11.56 -2.56
C ASN A 218 -18.27 -11.09 -3.87
N ALA A 219 -18.07 -11.82 -4.98
CA ALA A 219 -18.69 -11.48 -6.26
C ALA A 219 -20.22 -11.48 -6.20
N ASP A 220 -20.81 -12.25 -5.28
CA ASP A 220 -22.25 -12.30 -4.99
C ASP A 220 -22.80 -11.01 -4.37
N LYS A 221 -21.93 -10.11 -3.87
CA LYS A 221 -22.32 -8.83 -3.29
C LYS A 221 -22.55 -7.72 -4.31
N TYR A 222 -22.21 -7.98 -5.58
CA TYR A 222 -22.35 -7.02 -6.67
C TYR A 222 -23.49 -7.44 -7.61
N PRO A 223 -24.20 -6.49 -8.25
CA PRO A 223 -25.17 -6.81 -9.29
C PRO A 223 -24.53 -7.65 -10.41
N LYS A 224 -25.28 -8.61 -10.97
CA LYS A 224 -24.74 -9.55 -11.98
C LYS A 224 -24.26 -8.85 -13.25
N ASP A 225 -24.93 -7.77 -13.61
CA ASP A 225 -24.71 -6.90 -14.77
C ASP A 225 -23.80 -5.71 -14.48
N ASP A 226 -23.25 -5.60 -13.27
CA ASP A 226 -22.27 -4.57 -12.92
C ASP A 226 -20.95 -4.82 -13.66
N ILE A 227 -20.70 -3.98 -14.66
CA ILE A 227 -19.50 -4.03 -15.52
C ILE A 227 -18.24 -3.50 -14.82
N LEU A 228 -18.39 -2.75 -13.73
CA LEU A 228 -17.30 -2.13 -12.98
C LEU A 228 -16.91 -2.93 -11.75
N ALA A 229 -17.66 -3.98 -11.41
CA ALA A 229 -17.39 -4.83 -10.26
C ALA A 229 -15.94 -5.38 -10.27
N PRO A 230 -15.29 -5.57 -9.09
CA PRO A 230 -13.90 -6.03 -8.99
C PRO A 230 -13.62 -7.34 -9.74
N SER A 231 -14.59 -8.25 -9.77
CA SER A 231 -14.48 -9.53 -10.47
C SER A 231 -14.43 -9.42 -12.01
N LYS A 232 -14.66 -8.22 -12.58
CA LYS A 232 -14.62 -7.95 -14.02
C LYS A 232 -13.24 -7.50 -14.52
N VAL A 233 -12.29 -7.25 -13.61
CA VAL A 233 -10.90 -6.90 -13.96
C VAL A 233 -9.95 -8.04 -13.59
N SER A 234 -8.77 -8.07 -14.20
CA SER A 234 -7.74 -9.01 -13.78
C SER A 234 -7.08 -8.56 -12.47
N PHE A 235 -6.59 -9.52 -11.70
CA PHE A 235 -5.84 -9.24 -10.48
C PHE A 235 -4.59 -8.37 -10.75
N GLU A 236 -3.89 -8.62 -11.87
CA GLU A 236 -2.78 -7.78 -12.31
C GLU A 236 -3.20 -6.34 -12.63
N TYR A 237 -4.40 -6.13 -13.19
CA TYR A 237 -4.90 -4.80 -13.47
C TYR A 237 -5.12 -4.02 -12.17
N GLU A 238 -5.68 -4.61 -11.11
CA GLU A 238 -5.80 -3.94 -9.82
C GLU A 238 -4.44 -3.51 -9.26
N PHE A 239 -3.44 -4.41 -9.32
CA PHE A 239 -2.07 -4.06 -8.94
C PHE A 239 -1.53 -2.87 -9.75
N ALA A 240 -1.74 -2.86 -11.07
CA ALA A 240 -1.27 -1.80 -11.94
C ALA A 240 -1.79 -0.40 -11.55
N LEU A 241 -3.00 -0.31 -11.00
CA LEU A 241 -3.60 0.95 -10.55
C LEU A 241 -2.81 1.61 -9.41
N THR A 242 -1.99 0.83 -8.71
CA THR A 242 -1.26 1.25 -7.51
C THR A 242 0.22 1.54 -7.76
N MET A 243 0.76 1.22 -8.94
CA MET A 243 2.21 1.25 -9.26
C MET A 243 2.88 2.63 -9.08
N MET A 244 2.10 3.70 -9.07
CA MET A 244 2.63 5.07 -8.94
C MET A 244 2.64 5.55 -7.49
N ALA A 245 2.32 4.66 -6.56
CA ALA A 245 2.34 4.85 -5.12
C ALA A 245 3.14 3.72 -4.46
N GLN A 246 2.84 3.36 -3.20
CA GLN A 246 3.33 2.15 -2.55
C GLN A 246 2.21 1.08 -2.62
N PRO A 247 2.30 0.09 -3.53
CA PRO A 247 1.29 -0.95 -3.66
C PRO A 247 1.10 -1.74 -2.36
N LEU A 248 -0.16 -1.94 -1.97
CA LEU A 248 -0.55 -2.75 -0.82
C LEU A 248 -1.47 -3.88 -1.26
N ALA A 249 -0.96 -5.11 -1.17
CA ALA A 249 -1.81 -6.29 -1.27
C ALA A 249 -2.68 -6.37 0.01
N TRP A 250 -3.88 -5.80 -0.03
CA TRP A 250 -4.80 -5.73 1.10
C TRP A 250 -5.66 -6.98 1.18
N MET A 251 -5.02 -8.10 1.52
CA MET A 251 -5.62 -9.43 1.54
C MET A 251 -4.77 -10.42 2.35
N GLU A 252 -5.25 -11.67 2.46
CA GLU A 252 -4.46 -12.83 2.86
C GLU A 252 -4.08 -13.63 1.61
N ALA A 253 -2.78 -13.80 1.37
CA ALA A 253 -2.27 -14.36 0.12
C ALA A 253 -2.60 -15.85 -0.05
N THR A 254 -2.80 -16.59 1.05
CA THR A 254 -3.27 -17.99 1.03
C THR A 254 -4.71 -18.13 0.57
N GLY A 255 -5.50 -17.04 0.58
CA GLY A 255 -6.87 -17.01 0.03
C GLY A 255 -6.93 -16.78 -1.49
N LEU A 256 -5.79 -16.61 -2.16
CA LEU A 256 -5.75 -16.38 -3.61
C LEU A 256 -5.84 -17.69 -4.41
N PRO A 257 -6.64 -17.72 -5.50
CA PRO A 257 -6.62 -18.85 -6.43
C PRO A 257 -5.35 -18.85 -7.29
N GLU A 258 -5.01 -20.01 -7.88
CA GLU A 258 -3.77 -20.17 -8.66
C GLU A 258 -3.63 -19.12 -9.79
N GLN A 259 -4.74 -18.77 -10.44
CA GLN A 259 -4.75 -17.77 -11.51
C GLN A 259 -4.29 -16.37 -11.06
N ALA A 260 -4.40 -16.02 -9.78
CA ALA A 260 -3.95 -14.73 -9.27
C ALA A 260 -2.42 -14.56 -9.39
N PHE A 261 -1.67 -15.66 -9.25
CA PHE A 261 -0.20 -15.65 -9.32
C PHE A 261 0.35 -15.37 -10.73
N SER A 262 -0.52 -15.34 -11.75
CA SER A 262 -0.15 -14.84 -13.08
C SER A 262 0.29 -13.36 -13.07
N ALA A 263 -0.08 -12.58 -12.05
CA ALA A 263 0.38 -11.20 -11.85
C ALA A 263 1.83 -11.10 -11.34
N ALA A 264 2.42 -12.19 -10.83
CA ALA A 264 3.74 -12.15 -10.19
C ALA A 264 4.88 -11.63 -11.08
N PRO A 265 4.95 -11.93 -12.40
CA PRO A 265 5.95 -11.34 -13.29
C PRO A 265 5.86 -9.81 -13.36
N ALA A 266 4.65 -9.25 -13.42
CA ALA A 266 4.44 -7.80 -13.44
C ALA A 266 4.88 -7.17 -12.11
N ILE A 267 4.52 -7.77 -10.98
CA ILE A 267 4.90 -7.29 -9.63
C ILE A 267 6.42 -7.31 -9.45
N LYS A 268 7.09 -8.41 -9.80
CA LYS A 268 8.55 -8.53 -9.73
C LYS A 268 9.25 -7.57 -10.69
N LYS A 269 8.68 -7.35 -11.88
CA LYS A 269 9.23 -6.36 -12.82
C LYS A 269 9.12 -4.95 -12.27
N TYR A 270 7.98 -4.59 -11.69
CA TYR A 270 7.78 -3.32 -11.01
C TYR A 270 8.78 -3.13 -9.86
N GLN A 271 8.97 -4.14 -9.01
CA GLN A 271 9.96 -4.10 -7.93
C GLN A 271 11.36 -3.71 -8.41
N SER A 272 11.77 -4.20 -9.59
CA SER A 272 13.10 -3.89 -10.16
C SER A 272 13.27 -2.42 -10.61
N ILE A 273 12.17 -1.67 -10.74
CA ILE A 273 12.17 -0.29 -11.28
C ILE A 273 11.51 0.72 -10.35
N GLN A 274 10.79 0.30 -9.30
CA GLN A 274 9.98 1.17 -8.44
C GLN A 274 10.79 2.33 -7.85
N SER A 275 12.05 2.11 -7.46
CA SER A 275 12.91 3.15 -6.91
C SER A 275 13.17 4.29 -7.91
N ARG A 276 13.28 3.97 -9.21
CA ARG A 276 13.45 4.96 -10.27
C ARG A 276 12.15 5.68 -10.60
N ILE A 277 11.00 5.03 -10.44
CA ILE A 277 9.68 5.68 -10.52
C ILE A 277 9.53 6.67 -9.37
N HIS A 278 9.85 6.26 -8.14
CA HIS A 278 9.65 7.06 -6.93
C HIS A 278 10.69 8.16 -6.74
N ALA A 279 11.82 8.08 -7.46
CA ALA A 279 12.80 9.17 -7.54
C ALA A 279 12.32 10.36 -8.39
N GLY A 280 11.27 10.18 -9.20
CA GLY A 280 10.68 11.26 -9.99
C GLY A 280 9.53 11.96 -9.28
N GLN A 281 9.15 13.14 -9.79
CA GLN A 281 7.92 13.81 -9.39
C GLN A 281 6.74 13.15 -10.10
N ILE A 282 5.82 12.56 -9.32
CA ILE A 282 4.71 11.78 -9.85
C ILE A 282 3.45 12.65 -9.89
N PHE A 283 2.90 12.85 -11.09
CA PHE A 283 1.70 13.66 -11.30
C PHE A 283 0.65 12.90 -12.11
N PRO A 284 -0.64 13.21 -11.90
CA PRO A 284 -1.71 12.61 -12.67
C PRO A 284 -1.69 13.11 -14.13
N ILE A 285 -2.12 12.26 -15.06
CA ILE A 285 -2.37 12.60 -16.47
C ILE A 285 -3.74 12.07 -16.91
N GLY A 286 -4.27 12.61 -18.00
CA GLY A 286 -5.56 12.19 -18.54
C GLY A 286 -6.75 12.66 -17.71
N ASN A 287 -7.85 11.91 -17.80
CA ASN A 287 -9.10 12.25 -17.13
C ASN A 287 -9.13 11.70 -15.71
N GLU A 288 -9.99 12.29 -14.88
CA GLU A 288 -10.26 11.77 -13.55
C GLU A 288 -10.87 10.36 -13.65
N PRO A 289 -10.33 9.36 -12.94
CA PRO A 289 -10.81 7.99 -13.01
C PRO A 289 -12.28 7.86 -12.64
N SER A 290 -13.03 7.08 -13.42
CA SER A 290 -14.47 6.83 -13.20
C SER A 290 -14.90 5.39 -13.47
N GLY A 291 -13.94 4.52 -13.79
CA GLY A 291 -14.18 3.19 -14.33
C GLY A 291 -14.39 3.17 -15.84
N LEU A 292 -14.44 4.34 -16.51
CA LEU A 292 -14.81 4.47 -17.93
C LEU A 292 -13.86 5.34 -18.76
N THR A 293 -12.78 5.88 -18.20
CA THR A 293 -11.93 6.88 -18.86
C THR A 293 -10.58 6.34 -19.33
N TRP A 294 -9.81 7.23 -19.97
CA TRP A 294 -8.37 7.12 -20.10
C TRP A 294 -7.70 8.03 -19.08
N THR A 295 -6.77 7.47 -18.32
CA THR A 295 -6.12 8.12 -17.18
C THR A 295 -4.71 7.59 -17.00
N GLY A 296 -4.00 8.04 -15.98
CA GLY A 296 -2.67 7.57 -15.67
C GLY A 296 -1.85 8.52 -14.82
N PHE A 297 -0.54 8.28 -14.81
CA PHE A 297 0.43 9.12 -14.12
C PHE A 297 1.70 9.25 -14.93
N GLN A 298 2.45 10.31 -14.65
CA GLN A 298 3.79 10.51 -15.14
C GLN A 298 4.73 10.76 -13.97
N SER A 299 5.78 9.95 -13.86
CA SER A 299 6.95 10.19 -13.02
C SER A 299 7.99 10.95 -13.83
N ILE A 300 8.38 12.15 -13.37
CA ILE A 300 9.28 13.07 -14.06
C ILE A 300 10.64 13.11 -13.36
N ASN A 301 11.71 12.76 -14.09
CA ASN A 301 13.08 12.87 -13.62
C ASN A 301 13.97 13.48 -14.71
N GLY A 302 13.84 14.79 -14.89
CA GLY A 302 14.52 15.55 -15.95
C GLY A 302 14.01 15.15 -17.34
N LYS A 303 14.92 14.72 -18.23
CA LYS A 303 14.58 14.28 -19.60
C LYS A 303 14.16 12.81 -19.69
N LYS A 304 14.07 12.11 -18.56
CA LYS A 304 13.68 10.71 -18.48
C LYS A 304 12.62 10.52 -17.40
N GLY A 305 11.95 9.38 -17.43
CA GLY A 305 11.01 9.03 -16.37
C GLY A 305 10.11 7.88 -16.77
N TYR A 306 8.94 7.82 -16.17
CA TYR A 306 7.95 6.77 -16.44
C TYR A 306 6.58 7.37 -16.73
N ILE A 307 5.82 6.72 -17.61
CA ILE A 307 4.41 7.03 -17.85
C ILE A 307 3.62 5.74 -17.67
N LEU A 308 2.67 5.75 -16.73
CA LEU A 308 1.64 4.73 -16.61
C LEU A 308 0.40 5.23 -17.32
N VAL A 309 -0.06 4.50 -18.32
CA VAL A 309 -1.31 4.76 -19.04
C VAL A 309 -2.30 3.67 -18.69
N ILE A 310 -3.52 4.06 -18.34
CA ILE A 310 -4.61 3.17 -17.96
C ILE A 310 -5.80 3.47 -18.86
N ARG A 311 -6.32 2.43 -19.52
CA ARG A 311 -7.62 2.44 -20.20
C ARG A 311 -8.59 1.66 -19.33
N GLU A 312 -9.53 2.37 -18.72
CA GLU A 312 -10.65 1.77 -17.99
C GLU A 312 -11.68 1.17 -18.98
N TYR A 313 -12.91 0.88 -18.54
CA TYR A 313 -13.91 0.24 -19.38
C TYR A 313 -14.56 1.23 -20.37
N ASN A 314 -14.00 1.33 -21.58
CA ASN A 314 -14.59 2.12 -22.66
C ASN A 314 -14.33 1.51 -24.05
N GLN A 315 -14.99 2.06 -25.08
CA GLN A 315 -14.87 1.59 -26.48
C GLN A 315 -13.71 2.25 -27.25
N GLN A 316 -13.07 3.28 -26.70
CA GLN A 316 -12.01 4.03 -27.38
C GLN A 316 -10.66 3.35 -27.17
N SER A 317 -10.18 2.60 -28.17
CA SER A 317 -8.87 1.92 -28.09
C SER A 317 -7.67 2.85 -28.21
N THR A 318 -7.89 4.12 -28.52
CA THR A 318 -6.85 5.16 -28.60
C THR A 318 -7.35 6.43 -27.92
N ALA A 319 -6.46 7.13 -27.23
CA ALA A 319 -6.75 8.44 -26.64
C ALA A 319 -5.53 9.37 -26.67
N GLN A 320 -5.79 10.67 -26.79
CA GLN A 320 -4.82 11.73 -26.56
C GLN A 320 -4.77 12.02 -25.05
N LEU A 321 -3.63 11.77 -24.42
CA LEU A 321 -3.41 12.10 -23.02
C LEU A 321 -2.51 13.30 -22.88
N LYS A 322 -3.00 14.36 -22.23
CA LYS A 322 -2.16 15.50 -21.86
C LYS A 322 -1.12 15.05 -20.85
N THR A 323 0.15 15.24 -21.18
CA THR A 323 1.29 14.92 -20.32
C THR A 323 1.89 16.21 -19.74
N TRP A 324 2.92 16.06 -18.93
CA TRP A 324 3.71 17.17 -18.38
C TRP A 324 4.93 17.52 -19.25
N LEU A 325 5.02 16.94 -20.45
CA LEU A 325 6.05 17.26 -21.44
C LEU A 325 5.73 18.56 -22.17
N GLY A 326 6.77 19.21 -22.69
CA GLY A 326 6.63 20.41 -23.50
C GLY A 326 6.00 20.14 -24.87
N SER A 327 5.60 21.20 -25.55
CA SER A 327 5.05 21.12 -26.92
C SER A 327 6.11 20.65 -27.92
N LYS A 328 5.71 19.83 -28.90
CA LYS A 328 6.55 19.42 -30.04
C LYS A 328 7.89 18.76 -29.66
N GLN A 329 7.93 18.09 -28.52
CA GLN A 329 9.09 17.32 -28.06
C GLN A 329 9.06 15.92 -28.66
N LYS A 330 10.20 15.47 -29.20
CA LYS A 330 10.37 14.10 -29.67
C LYS A 330 10.70 13.18 -28.49
N ILE A 331 9.93 12.12 -28.31
CA ILE A 331 9.99 11.23 -27.14
C ILE A 331 10.15 9.79 -27.61
N GLN A 332 11.05 9.05 -26.97
CA GLN A 332 11.10 7.61 -27.04
C GLN A 332 10.39 7.02 -25.83
N LEU A 333 9.50 6.07 -26.06
CA LEU A 333 8.76 5.31 -25.05
C LEU A 333 9.09 3.83 -25.22
N LYS A 334 9.59 3.21 -24.16
CA LYS A 334 9.86 1.78 -24.07
C LYS A 334 8.85 1.13 -23.16
N ALA A 335 8.07 0.19 -23.66
CA ALA A 335 7.10 -0.56 -22.87
C ALA A 335 7.83 -1.47 -21.88
N ILE A 336 7.44 -1.42 -20.60
CA ILE A 336 8.09 -2.17 -19.52
C ILE A 336 7.16 -3.25 -18.96
N ILE A 337 5.89 -2.90 -18.75
CA ILE A 337 4.85 -3.79 -18.19
C ILE A 337 3.52 -3.45 -18.86
N GLY A 338 2.63 -4.44 -19.00
CA GLY A 338 1.30 -4.27 -19.58
C GLY A 338 1.28 -4.42 -21.11
N ALA A 339 0.23 -3.89 -21.73
CA ALA A 339 -0.10 -4.14 -23.14
C ALA A 339 0.49 -3.12 -24.13
N GLY A 340 1.39 -2.24 -23.66
CA GLY A 340 2.02 -1.22 -24.48
C GLY A 340 3.04 -1.78 -25.47
N LYS A 341 3.38 -0.96 -26.48
CA LYS A 341 4.47 -1.24 -27.43
C LYS A 341 5.45 -0.08 -27.44
N ASP A 342 6.71 -0.39 -27.67
CA ASP A 342 7.74 0.62 -27.90
C ASP A 342 7.32 1.57 -29.02
N MET A 343 7.52 2.86 -28.82
CA MET A 343 7.22 3.86 -29.84
C MET A 343 8.12 5.09 -29.72
N ILE A 344 8.35 5.75 -30.85
CA ILE A 344 8.89 7.11 -30.90
C ILE A 344 7.78 8.01 -31.41
N THR A 345 7.51 9.08 -30.67
CA THR A 345 6.42 10.00 -30.98
C THR A 345 6.86 11.45 -30.75
N THR A 346 6.00 12.40 -31.14
CA THR A 346 6.20 13.81 -30.86
C THR A 346 4.97 14.34 -30.15
N THR A 347 5.16 15.04 -29.04
CA THR A 347 4.05 15.66 -28.31
C THR A 347 3.35 16.69 -29.20
N ASP A 348 2.03 16.84 -29.04
CA ASP A 348 1.29 17.88 -29.76
C ASP A 348 1.60 19.29 -29.25
N SER A 349 0.85 20.30 -29.71
CA SER A 349 1.02 21.69 -29.25
C SER A 349 0.71 21.88 -27.76
N ASN A 350 -0.02 20.95 -27.14
CA ASN A 350 -0.44 20.99 -25.75
C ASN A 350 0.35 20.02 -24.85
N GLY A 351 1.40 19.38 -25.38
CA GLY A 351 2.17 18.38 -24.63
C GLY A 351 1.50 17.01 -24.55
N SER A 352 0.51 16.71 -25.40
CA SER A 352 -0.23 15.43 -25.36
C SER A 352 0.44 14.36 -26.21
N ILE A 353 0.24 13.09 -25.83
CA ILE A 353 0.70 11.90 -26.57
C ILE A 353 -0.50 11.00 -26.88
N SER A 354 -0.51 10.43 -28.09
CA SER A 354 -1.48 9.39 -28.49
C SER A 354 -1.04 8.04 -27.95
N PHE A 355 -1.91 7.39 -27.17
CA PHE A 355 -1.69 6.03 -26.70
C PHE A 355 -2.76 5.10 -27.24
N ARG A 356 -2.39 3.84 -27.48
CA ARG A 356 -3.29 2.77 -27.92
C ARG A 356 -3.18 1.56 -27.00
N LEU A 357 -4.33 1.08 -26.55
CA LEU A 357 -4.50 -0.13 -25.75
C LEU A 357 -5.74 -0.83 -26.28
N ASP A 358 -5.61 -2.03 -26.85
CA ASP A 358 -6.69 -2.66 -27.63
C ASP A 358 -7.87 -3.14 -26.76
N LYS A 359 -7.59 -3.58 -25.53
CA LYS A 359 -8.61 -4.10 -24.60
C LYS A 359 -9.01 -3.05 -23.55
N PRO A 360 -10.29 -2.97 -23.13
CA PRO A 360 -10.66 -2.24 -21.92
C PRO A 360 -10.02 -2.88 -20.69
N ASN A 361 -9.97 -2.15 -19.56
CA ASN A 361 -9.35 -2.59 -18.32
C ASN A 361 -7.92 -3.10 -18.55
N SER A 362 -7.13 -2.28 -19.24
CA SER A 362 -5.74 -2.57 -19.55
C SER A 362 -4.86 -1.36 -19.28
N TYR A 363 -3.56 -1.61 -19.18
CA TYR A 363 -2.59 -0.59 -18.85
C TYR A 363 -1.29 -0.81 -19.63
N ALA A 364 -0.45 0.22 -19.64
CA ALA A 364 0.94 0.13 -20.05
C ALA A 364 1.80 1.06 -19.21
N LEU A 365 2.88 0.51 -18.67
CA LEU A 365 3.94 1.27 -18.03
C LEU A 365 5.10 1.43 -19.01
N TYR A 366 5.44 2.68 -19.31
CA TYR A 366 6.54 3.04 -20.19
C TYR A 366 7.68 3.68 -19.40
N GLU A 367 8.91 3.37 -19.78
CA GLU A 367 10.06 4.23 -19.53
C GLU A 367 10.17 5.20 -20.71
N TYR A 368 10.35 6.51 -20.44
CA TYR A 368 10.48 7.50 -21.50
C TYR A 368 11.80 8.26 -21.46
N GLN A 369 12.21 8.75 -22.63
CA GLN A 369 13.31 9.69 -22.80
C GLN A 369 12.93 10.77 -23.83
N VAL A 370 13.14 12.03 -23.48
CA VAL A 370 13.12 13.16 -24.42
C VAL A 370 14.40 13.13 -25.25
N LEU A 371 14.25 13.12 -26.57
CA LEU A 371 15.35 13.01 -27.55
C LEU A 371 16.00 14.35 -27.87
#